data_AF-A0A316E5J8-F1
#
_entry.id   AF-A0A316E5J8-F1
#
_cell.length_a   1.000
_cell.length_b   1.000
_cell.length_c   1.000
_cell.angle_alpha   90.00
_cell.angle_beta   90.00
_cell.angle_gamma   90.00
#
_symmetry.space_group_name_H-M   'P 1'
#
loop_
_entity.id
_entity.type
_entity.pdbx_description
1 polymer ?
#
loop_
_entity_poly.entity_id
_entity_poly.type
_entity_poly.pdbx_seq_one_letter_code
_entity_poly.pdbx_strand_id
1 'polypeptide(L)'
;MKKIIPIHHLIITLLTLFCAQNLRSQETGQINYPELGISFHVPEGWVGNKVASGFAITSSKTKGVLLIITHDVQSIQEMEIEAKNGFKIGKNTLLKPINGVEKISDNTIAGIYEGVIDTKPSKALIVGITNPYGYGLTLLCAAGSSAYSDDLQNAGLWVTASVNFYEPQTQTTAMTAHENPSTWGELLKNCRLTYMESYNTSGGGYGKKIKIDLCGQGYFNHSTYNSMGMDTGGASAGYGSNNKGTGQWKTYLNAHGQDVLQLNFYNGEVYEYIVTTDEEDKTFLNGDRYFRTYKDSGKYSPLCD
;
A
#
# COMPACT_ATOMS: atom_id res chain seq x y z
N MET A 1 59.20 17.99 38.82
CA MET A 1 58.24 19.03 39.30
C MET A 1 56.83 18.63 38.90
N LYS A 2 55.92 18.53 39.88
CA LYS A 2 54.47 18.34 39.69
C LYS A 2 53.82 19.66 39.24
N LYS A 3 52.86 19.60 38.32
CA LYS A 3 51.71 20.53 38.11
C LYS A 3 50.70 19.79 37.22
N ILE A 4 49.71 19.09 37.78
CA ILE A 4 48.34 19.53 38.16
C ILE A 4 47.51 19.98 36.94
N ILE A 5 46.43 19.24 36.67
CA ILE A 5 45.35 19.51 35.71
C ILE A 5 44.22 20.31 36.41
N PRO A 6 43.53 21.23 35.71
CA PRO A 6 42.07 21.33 35.82
C PRO A 6 41.40 21.48 34.42
N ILE A 7 40.51 20.58 33.99
CA ILE A 7 39.04 20.65 34.11
C ILE A 7 38.49 22.08 33.92
N HIS A 8 38.05 22.43 32.70
CA HIS A 8 36.82 23.17 32.35
C HIS A 8 36.77 23.43 30.83
N HIS A 9 36.51 22.37 30.03
CA HIS A 9 35.80 22.49 28.75
C HIS A 9 34.77 21.37 28.67
N LEU A 10 33.70 21.60 29.43
CA LEU A 10 32.39 21.03 29.23
C LEU A 10 31.79 21.71 27.98
N ILE A 11 31.04 20.94 27.19
CA ILE A 11 30.10 21.34 26.12
C ILE A 11 30.71 21.58 24.72
N ILE A 12 30.08 20.92 23.73
CA ILE A 12 30.27 21.00 22.27
C ILE A 12 31.32 20.04 21.66
N THR A 13 31.12 18.74 21.88
CA THR A 13 31.22 17.77 20.75
C THR A 13 30.13 16.71 20.90
N LEU A 14 28.91 17.21 21.12
CA LEU A 14 27.68 16.55 20.69
C LEU A 14 27.61 16.82 19.18
N LEU A 15 28.01 15.86 18.33
CA LEU A 15 27.52 15.77 16.95
C LEU A 15 27.82 14.36 16.41
N THR A 16 26.91 13.44 16.75
CA THR A 16 26.28 12.55 15.77
C THR A 16 27.21 11.89 14.74
N LEU A 17 27.94 10.84 15.15
CA LEU A 17 28.20 9.77 14.20
C LEU A 17 26.90 8.98 14.05
N PHE A 18 26.16 9.39 13.02
CA PHE A 18 24.97 8.76 12.46
C PHE A 18 25.09 7.23 12.52
N CYS A 19 24.46 6.64 13.52
CA CYS A 19 23.85 5.33 13.33
C CYS A 19 22.66 5.59 12.39
N ALA A 20 22.92 5.62 11.08
CA ALA A 20 21.88 5.45 10.07
C ALA A 20 21.43 3.97 10.12
N GLN A 21 20.88 3.57 11.27
CA GLN A 21 19.95 2.47 11.26
C GLN A 21 18.70 3.03 10.60
N ASN A 22 18.34 2.45 9.46
CA ASN A 22 17.01 2.64 8.87
C ASN A 22 15.99 2.26 9.95
N LEU A 23 15.54 3.23 10.75
CA LEU A 23 14.37 3.10 11.59
C LEU A 23 13.20 2.96 10.62
N ARG A 24 12.92 1.72 10.20
CA ARG A 24 11.58 1.38 9.75
C ARG A 24 10.68 1.74 10.92
N SER A 25 9.81 2.72 10.74
CA SER A 25 8.83 3.13 11.74
C SER A 25 7.96 1.92 12.06
N GLN A 26 8.27 1.23 13.17
CA GLN A 26 7.43 0.16 13.69
C GLN A 26 6.26 0.81 14.39
N GLU A 27 5.06 0.56 13.88
CA GLU A 27 3.83 1.12 14.43
C GLU A 27 3.22 0.14 15.44
N THR A 28 2.75 0.69 16.57
CA THR A 28 2.10 -0.04 17.66
C THR A 28 0.87 0.72 18.11
N GLY A 29 -0.11 0.04 18.72
CA GLY A 29 -1.34 0.68 19.16
C GLY A 29 -2.30 0.94 18.00
N GLN A 30 -3.04 2.05 18.04
CA GLN A 30 -4.04 2.37 17.03
C GLN A 30 -3.40 2.89 15.74
N ILE A 31 -3.77 2.29 14.61
CA ILE A 31 -3.46 2.73 13.27
C ILE A 31 -4.68 3.42 12.69
N ASN A 32 -4.47 4.58 12.07
CA ASN A 32 -5.55 5.40 11.55
C ASN A 32 -5.25 5.82 10.11
N TYR A 33 -6.22 5.60 9.23
CA TYR A 33 -6.25 6.04 7.84
C TYR A 33 -7.50 6.91 7.61
N PRO A 34 -7.47 8.19 8.04
CA PRO A 34 -8.59 9.12 7.92
C PRO A 34 -9.16 9.24 6.51
N GLU A 35 -8.29 9.23 5.52
CA GLU A 35 -8.61 9.35 4.10
C GLU A 35 -9.36 8.15 3.54
N LEU A 36 -9.25 6.99 4.19
CA LEU A 36 -10.00 5.77 3.87
C LEU A 36 -11.21 5.58 4.79
N GLY A 37 -11.30 6.35 5.88
CA GLY A 37 -12.30 6.11 6.91
C GLY A 37 -12.04 4.81 7.69
N ILE A 38 -10.78 4.39 7.83
CA ILE A 38 -10.40 3.10 8.40
C ILE A 38 -9.52 3.31 9.63
N SER A 39 -9.78 2.56 10.69
CA SER A 39 -8.86 2.41 11.82
C SER A 39 -8.86 0.99 12.35
N PHE A 40 -7.75 0.57 12.94
CA PHE A 40 -7.59 -0.72 13.61
C PHE A 40 -6.47 -0.65 14.64
N HIS A 41 -6.28 -1.70 15.44
CA HIS A 41 -5.21 -1.75 16.42
C HIS A 41 -4.18 -2.85 16.09
N VAL A 42 -2.93 -2.59 16.43
CA VAL A 42 -1.86 -3.60 16.50
C VAL A 42 -1.93 -4.29 17.86
N PRO A 43 -1.98 -5.64 17.92
CA PRO A 43 -2.05 -6.35 19.20
C PRO A 43 -0.82 -6.08 20.07
N GLU A 44 -0.98 -6.16 21.40
CA GLU A 44 0.12 -5.95 22.34
C GLU A 44 1.27 -6.95 22.08
N GLY A 45 2.51 -6.44 22.03
CA GLY A 45 3.69 -7.25 21.76
C GLY A 45 3.93 -7.62 20.29
N TRP A 46 3.07 -7.14 19.38
CA TRP A 46 3.26 -7.21 17.94
C TRP A 46 3.74 -5.86 17.39
N VAL A 47 4.30 -5.89 16.17
CA VAL A 47 4.80 -4.70 15.48
C VAL A 47 4.20 -4.61 14.09
N GLY A 48 3.65 -3.44 13.76
CA GLY A 48 3.08 -3.10 12.47
C GLY A 48 4.07 -2.37 11.58
N ASN A 49 4.00 -2.60 10.27
CA ASN A 49 4.79 -1.90 9.26
C ASN A 49 3.97 -1.73 7.99
N LYS A 50 4.03 -0.55 7.37
CA LYS A 50 3.51 -0.32 6.03
C LYS A 50 4.31 -1.15 5.02
N VAL A 51 3.61 -1.83 4.13
CA VAL A 51 4.17 -2.61 3.03
C VAL A 51 3.50 -2.21 1.73
N ALA A 52 4.10 -2.57 0.59
CA ALA A 52 3.60 -2.12 -0.72
C ALA A 52 2.13 -2.52 -1.00
N SER A 53 1.66 -3.61 -0.42
CA SER A 53 0.30 -4.13 -0.62
C SER A 53 -0.69 -3.74 0.49
N GLY A 54 -0.26 -3.02 1.54
CA GLY A 54 -1.10 -2.70 2.70
C GLY A 54 -0.30 -2.59 4.00
N PHE A 55 -0.77 -3.25 5.06
CA PHE A 55 -0.17 -3.17 6.39
C PHE A 55 0.15 -4.55 6.95
N ALA A 56 1.41 -4.79 7.32
CA ALA A 56 1.88 -6.07 7.84
C ALA A 56 2.13 -5.98 9.35
N ILE A 57 1.59 -6.93 10.10
CA ILE A 57 1.78 -7.08 11.54
C ILE A 57 2.51 -8.39 11.82
N THR A 58 3.57 -8.32 12.61
CA THR A 58 4.44 -9.47 12.92
C THR A 58 4.78 -9.52 14.41
N SER A 59 5.16 -10.71 14.88
CA SER A 59 5.56 -10.96 16.26
C SER A 59 6.92 -11.64 16.31
N SER A 60 7.71 -11.34 17.34
CA SER A 60 8.94 -12.08 17.63
C SER A 60 8.68 -13.45 18.27
N LYS A 61 7.49 -13.64 18.87
CA LYS A 61 7.09 -14.86 19.59
C LYS A 61 6.23 -15.80 18.73
N THR A 62 5.36 -15.23 17.90
CA THR A 62 4.41 -15.99 17.07
C THR A 62 4.91 -16.04 15.63
N LYS A 63 5.03 -17.24 15.06
CA LYS A 63 5.43 -17.41 13.66
C LYS A 63 4.28 -17.08 12.73
N GLY A 64 4.58 -16.40 11.63
CA GLY A 64 3.61 -16.00 10.62
C GLY A 64 3.56 -14.49 10.43
N VAL A 65 2.62 -14.07 9.59
CA VAL A 65 2.35 -12.66 9.29
C VAL A 65 0.84 -12.46 9.26
N LEU A 66 0.41 -11.31 9.77
CA LEU A 66 -0.93 -10.78 9.54
C LEU A 66 -0.81 -9.63 8.55
N LEU A 67 -1.43 -9.77 7.39
CA LEU A 67 -1.45 -8.76 6.34
C LEU A 67 -2.86 -8.20 6.22
N ILE A 68 -2.98 -6.88 6.25
CA ILE A 68 -4.23 -6.16 6.02
C ILE A 68 -4.11 -5.47 4.67
N ILE A 69 -5.04 -5.75 3.77
CA ILE A 69 -5.15 -5.12 2.45
C ILE A 69 -6.56 -4.60 2.25
N THR A 70 -6.73 -3.62 1.38
CA THR A 70 -8.05 -3.12 0.97
C THR A 70 -8.63 -3.95 -0.18
N HIS A 71 -9.96 -3.98 -0.29
CA HIS A 71 -10.68 -4.52 -1.45
C HIS A 71 -11.91 -3.68 -1.78
N ASP A 72 -12.36 -3.73 -3.03
CA ASP A 72 -13.51 -2.97 -3.54
C ASP A 72 -14.85 -3.73 -3.45
N VAL A 73 -14.84 -5.02 -3.11
CA VAL A 73 -16.06 -5.82 -2.93
C VAL A 73 -16.98 -5.20 -1.86
N GLN A 74 -18.21 -4.85 -2.26
CA GLN A 74 -19.20 -4.17 -1.40
C GLN A 74 -20.25 -5.12 -0.81
N SER A 75 -20.27 -6.38 -1.27
CA SER A 75 -21.31 -7.35 -0.95
C SER A 75 -20.75 -8.56 -0.20
N ILE A 76 -21.34 -8.87 0.96
CA ILE A 76 -21.00 -10.08 1.72
C ILE A 76 -21.30 -11.33 0.92
N GLN A 77 -22.39 -11.34 0.17
CA GLN A 77 -22.77 -12.49 -0.67
C GLN A 77 -21.75 -12.74 -1.77
N GLU A 78 -21.21 -11.68 -2.37
CA GLU A 78 -20.14 -11.76 -3.36
C GLU A 78 -18.85 -12.28 -2.74
N MET A 79 -18.44 -11.72 -1.59
CA MET A 79 -17.27 -12.20 -0.85
C MET A 79 -17.43 -13.67 -0.44
N GLU A 80 -18.62 -14.11 -0.01
CA GLU A 80 -18.86 -15.52 0.33
C GLU A 80 -18.68 -16.44 -0.87
N ILE A 81 -19.14 -16.04 -2.06
CA ILE A 81 -18.98 -16.83 -3.29
C ILE A 81 -17.50 -16.99 -3.62
N GLU A 82 -16.74 -15.89 -3.59
CA GLU A 82 -15.30 -15.92 -3.84
C GLU A 82 -14.58 -16.78 -2.80
N ALA A 83 -14.86 -16.52 -1.53
CA ALA A 83 -14.24 -17.20 -0.40
C ALA A 83 -14.50 -18.72 -0.40
N LYS A 84 -15.69 -19.18 -0.87
CA LYS A 84 -16.03 -20.60 -1.03
C LYS A 84 -15.27 -21.28 -2.17
N ASN A 85 -14.98 -20.56 -3.25
CA ASN A 85 -14.23 -21.10 -4.38
C ASN A 85 -12.73 -21.26 -4.07
N GLY A 86 -12.24 -20.58 -3.04
CA GLY A 86 -10.84 -20.52 -2.70
C GLY A 86 -10.07 -19.55 -3.59
N PHE A 87 -8.85 -19.24 -3.19
CA PHE A 87 -8.04 -18.20 -3.80
C PHE A 87 -6.92 -18.82 -4.63
N LYS A 88 -6.91 -18.53 -5.93
CA LYS A 88 -5.77 -18.82 -6.80
C LYS A 88 -5.07 -17.51 -7.11
N ILE A 89 -3.87 -17.36 -6.56
CA ILE A 89 -3.13 -16.11 -6.57
C ILE A 89 -1.83 -16.33 -7.34
N GLY A 90 -1.74 -15.73 -8.53
CA GLY A 90 -0.61 -15.98 -9.44
C GLY A 90 -0.48 -17.46 -9.81
N LYS A 91 0.76 -17.90 -10.09
CA LYS A 91 1.04 -19.30 -10.48
C LYS A 91 1.31 -20.23 -9.29
N ASN A 92 1.79 -19.68 -8.17
CA ASN A 92 2.38 -20.46 -7.08
C ASN A 92 1.59 -20.41 -5.77
N THR A 93 0.46 -19.70 -5.74
CA THR A 93 -0.39 -19.62 -4.56
C THR A 93 -1.77 -20.15 -4.88
N LEU A 94 -2.21 -21.11 -4.08
CA LEU A 94 -3.53 -21.73 -4.15
C LEU A 94 -3.96 -22.05 -2.73
N LEU A 95 -5.05 -21.46 -2.30
CA LEU A 95 -5.64 -21.64 -0.97
C LEU A 95 -7.08 -22.11 -1.13
N LYS A 96 -7.45 -23.18 -0.42
CA LYS A 96 -8.82 -23.69 -0.40
C LYS A 96 -9.36 -23.69 1.03
N PRO A 97 -10.65 -23.38 1.23
CA PRO A 97 -11.24 -23.39 2.55
C PRO A 97 -11.28 -24.83 3.10
N ILE A 98 -10.99 -25.00 4.39
CA ILE A 98 -10.99 -26.31 5.06
C ILE A 98 -12.41 -26.72 5.46
N ASN A 99 -13.16 -25.79 6.09
CA ASN A 99 -14.52 -26.04 6.63
C ASN A 99 -15.56 -25.07 6.08
N GLY A 100 -15.33 -24.55 4.88
CA GLY A 100 -16.13 -23.46 4.31
C GLY A 100 -15.79 -22.11 4.96
N VAL A 101 -16.77 -21.20 4.88
CA VAL A 101 -16.64 -19.79 5.30
C VAL A 101 -17.78 -19.49 6.26
N GLU A 102 -17.46 -18.84 7.38
CA GLU A 102 -18.40 -18.45 8.43
C GLU A 102 -18.67 -16.96 8.36
N LYS A 103 -19.93 -16.57 8.59
CA LYS A 103 -20.34 -15.18 8.75
C LYS A 103 -20.16 -14.78 10.21
N ILE A 104 -19.23 -13.87 10.49
CA ILE A 104 -18.96 -13.35 11.84
C ILE A 104 -19.97 -12.26 12.21
N SER A 105 -20.31 -11.39 11.25
CA SER A 105 -21.27 -10.29 11.43
C SER A 105 -21.93 -9.95 10.08
N ASP A 106 -22.83 -8.96 10.07
CA ASP A 106 -23.50 -8.52 8.83
C ASP A 106 -22.57 -7.95 7.76
N ASN A 107 -21.35 -7.59 8.12
CA ASN A 107 -20.34 -7.06 7.20
C ASN A 107 -19.02 -7.84 7.26
N THR A 108 -18.96 -8.99 7.93
CA THR A 108 -17.71 -9.76 8.10
C THR A 108 -17.91 -11.24 7.86
N ILE A 109 -17.01 -11.83 7.07
CA ILE A 109 -16.87 -13.27 6.89
C ILE A 109 -15.44 -13.72 7.19
N ALA A 110 -15.27 -14.97 7.61
CA ALA A 110 -13.96 -15.56 7.84
C ALA A 110 -13.92 -17.04 7.45
N GLY A 111 -12.74 -17.51 7.07
CA GLY A 111 -12.50 -18.92 6.80
C GLY A 111 -11.06 -19.31 7.11
N ILE A 112 -10.88 -20.59 7.45
CA ILE A 112 -9.55 -21.19 7.52
C ILE A 112 -9.27 -21.86 6.19
N TYR A 113 -8.12 -21.56 5.63
CA TYR A 113 -7.67 -22.01 4.32
C TYR A 113 -6.37 -22.80 4.45
N GLU A 114 -6.19 -23.77 3.57
CA GLU A 114 -4.94 -24.50 3.40
C GLU A 114 -4.57 -24.63 1.93
N GLY A 115 -3.28 -24.75 1.68
CA GLY A 115 -2.75 -25.03 0.35
C GLY A 115 -1.30 -24.62 0.27
N VAL A 116 -0.96 -23.87 -0.78
CA VAL A 116 0.40 -23.39 -1.01
C VAL A 116 0.41 -21.87 -1.14
N ILE A 117 1.41 -21.24 -0.53
CA ILE A 117 1.77 -19.84 -0.77
C ILE A 117 3.23 -19.85 -1.24
N ASP A 118 3.48 -19.35 -2.44
CA ASP A 118 4.78 -19.41 -3.10
C ASP A 118 5.40 -20.83 -3.05
N THR A 119 4.62 -21.83 -3.46
CA THR A 119 4.97 -23.27 -3.45
C THR A 119 5.21 -23.91 -2.07
N LYS A 120 5.08 -23.17 -0.97
CA LYS A 120 5.26 -23.69 0.38
C LYS A 120 3.91 -24.06 1.02
N PRO A 121 3.78 -25.27 1.59
CA PRO A 121 2.59 -25.65 2.34
C PRO A 121 2.27 -24.62 3.42
N SER A 122 1.09 -24.03 3.35
CA SER A 122 0.68 -22.93 4.20
C SER A 122 -0.75 -23.08 4.66
N LYS A 123 -1.02 -22.55 5.84
CA LYS A 123 -2.35 -22.43 6.43
C LYS A 123 -2.60 -20.97 6.76
N ALA A 124 -3.84 -20.52 6.58
CA ALA A 124 -4.20 -19.14 6.81
C ALA A 124 -5.62 -18.98 7.36
N LEU A 125 -5.81 -18.00 8.25
CA LEU A 125 -7.10 -17.37 8.47
C LEU A 125 -7.23 -16.24 7.46
N ILE A 126 -8.33 -16.21 6.71
CA ILE A 126 -8.69 -15.10 5.84
C ILE A 126 -10.01 -14.51 6.33
N VAL A 127 -10.03 -13.20 6.55
CA VAL A 127 -11.22 -12.46 6.96
C VAL A 127 -11.49 -11.39 5.91
N GLY A 128 -12.72 -11.32 5.40
CA GLY A 128 -13.20 -10.24 4.54
C GLY A 128 -14.20 -9.37 5.28
N ILE A 129 -14.05 -8.05 5.21
CA ILE A 129 -14.88 -7.08 5.91
C ILE A 129 -15.36 -6.02 4.91
N THR A 130 -16.67 -5.87 4.71
CA THR A 130 -17.21 -4.77 3.90
C THR A 130 -17.27 -3.47 4.69
N ASN A 131 -17.01 -2.37 3.98
CA ASN A 131 -17.05 -1.01 4.50
C ASN A 131 -18.15 -0.22 3.76
N PRO A 132 -19.16 0.33 4.45
CA PRO A 132 -20.22 1.09 3.79
C PRO A 132 -19.76 2.44 3.21
N TYR A 133 -18.55 2.90 3.54
CA TYR A 133 -18.01 4.19 3.12
C TYR A 133 -16.93 4.12 2.04
N GLY A 134 -16.58 2.92 1.54
CA GLY A 134 -15.50 2.79 0.57
C GLY A 134 -14.92 1.37 0.54
N TYR A 135 -13.59 1.26 0.54
CA TYR A 135 -12.93 -0.04 0.50
C TYR A 135 -13.15 -0.84 1.78
N GLY A 136 -13.49 -2.12 1.60
CA GLY A 136 -13.42 -3.12 2.65
C GLY A 136 -12.00 -3.56 2.95
N LEU A 137 -11.85 -4.42 3.96
CA LEU A 137 -10.56 -4.98 4.38
C LEU A 137 -10.53 -6.50 4.21
N THR A 138 -9.43 -6.99 3.64
CA THR A 138 -9.05 -8.39 3.72
C THR A 138 -7.89 -8.55 4.69
N LEU A 139 -8.09 -9.33 5.74
CA LEU A 139 -7.03 -9.74 6.66
C LEU A 139 -6.58 -11.16 6.30
N LEU A 140 -5.29 -11.34 6.07
CA LEU A 140 -4.65 -12.62 5.82
C LEU A 140 -3.66 -12.91 6.96
N CYS A 141 -3.98 -13.88 7.81
CA CYS A 141 -3.08 -14.36 8.86
C CYS A 141 -2.49 -15.68 8.39
N ALA A 142 -1.25 -15.68 7.90
CA ALA A 142 -0.65 -16.82 7.23
C ALA A 142 0.66 -17.27 7.88
N ALA A 143 0.87 -18.59 7.90
CA ALA A 143 2.13 -19.21 8.25
C ALA A 143 2.29 -20.53 7.46
N GLY A 144 3.50 -21.10 7.46
CA GLY A 144 3.68 -22.47 7.00
C GLY A 144 2.79 -23.43 7.80
N SER A 145 2.26 -24.49 7.18
CA SER A 145 1.21 -25.32 7.81
C SER A 145 1.58 -25.85 9.20
N SER A 146 2.85 -26.21 9.43
CA SER A 146 3.34 -26.69 10.74
C SER A 146 3.58 -25.59 11.78
N ALA A 147 3.65 -24.33 11.35
CA ALA A 147 3.90 -23.17 12.21
C ALA A 147 2.63 -22.33 12.46
N TYR A 148 1.54 -22.63 11.77
CA TYR A 148 0.25 -22.00 12.00
C TYR A 148 -0.27 -22.38 13.39
N SER A 149 -0.62 -21.39 14.20
CA SER A 149 -0.96 -21.54 15.61
C SER A 149 -2.23 -20.78 15.97
N ASP A 150 -2.87 -21.20 17.07
CA ASP A 150 -4.03 -20.52 17.61
C ASP A 150 -3.71 -19.08 18.02
N ASP A 151 -2.48 -18.80 18.47
CA ASP A 151 -2.03 -17.43 18.78
C ASP A 151 -2.05 -16.52 17.55
N LEU A 152 -1.63 -17.01 16.38
CA LEU A 152 -1.69 -16.26 15.13
C LEU A 152 -3.14 -16.02 14.71
N GLN A 153 -3.99 -17.05 14.83
CA GLN A 153 -5.41 -16.94 14.52
C GLN A 153 -6.13 -15.94 15.43
N ASN A 154 -5.89 -16.03 16.73
CA ASN A 154 -6.49 -15.14 17.74
C ASN A 154 -6.01 -13.70 17.57
N ALA A 155 -4.75 -13.47 17.21
CA ALA A 155 -4.26 -12.15 16.84
C ALA A 155 -5.02 -11.59 15.62
N GLY A 156 -5.23 -12.42 14.60
CA GLY A 156 -6.06 -12.10 13.44
C GLY A 156 -7.46 -11.62 13.80
N LEU A 157 -8.19 -12.44 14.55
CA LEU A 157 -9.56 -12.13 14.98
C LEU A 157 -9.61 -10.92 15.91
N TRP A 158 -8.59 -10.71 16.74
CA TRP A 158 -8.50 -9.53 17.59
C TRP A 158 -8.34 -8.25 16.75
N VAL A 159 -7.48 -8.27 15.74
CA VAL A 159 -7.33 -7.12 14.82
C VAL A 159 -8.65 -6.88 14.08
N THR A 160 -9.30 -7.93 13.56
CA THR A 160 -10.63 -7.85 12.95
C THR A 160 -11.63 -7.16 13.87
N ALA A 161 -11.72 -7.57 15.13
CA ALA A 161 -12.65 -6.98 16.10
C ALA A 161 -12.32 -5.52 16.45
N SER A 162 -11.08 -5.08 16.23
CA SER A 162 -10.64 -3.70 16.45
C SER A 162 -10.87 -2.77 15.26
N VAL A 163 -11.27 -3.32 14.09
CA VAL A 163 -11.53 -2.53 12.89
C VAL A 163 -12.74 -1.65 13.13
N ASN A 164 -12.57 -0.35 12.89
CA ASN A 164 -13.65 0.61 12.90
C ASN A 164 -13.66 1.40 11.60
N PHE A 165 -14.82 1.43 10.95
CA PHE A 165 -15.08 2.24 9.78
C PHE A 165 -15.81 3.52 10.16
N TYR A 166 -15.46 4.61 9.51
CA TYR A 166 -16.11 5.89 9.65
C TYR A 166 -16.11 6.60 8.30
N GLU A 167 -16.92 7.64 8.16
CA GLU A 167 -16.93 8.43 6.92
C GLU A 167 -15.53 8.99 6.66
N PRO A 168 -14.93 8.71 5.49
CA PRO A 168 -13.62 9.21 5.16
C PRO A 168 -13.55 10.72 5.40
N GLN A 169 -12.52 11.14 6.12
CA GLN A 169 -12.17 12.54 6.16
C GLN A 169 -11.63 12.85 4.78
N THR A 170 -12.52 13.34 3.90
CA THR A 170 -12.08 14.05 2.72
C THR A 170 -11.07 15.06 3.25
N GLN A 171 -9.82 14.96 2.82
CA GLN A 171 -8.97 16.11 2.90
C GLN A 171 -9.62 17.15 1.99
N THR A 172 -10.55 17.91 2.57
CA THR A 172 -10.55 19.34 2.41
C THR A 172 -9.26 19.84 3.08
N THR A 173 -8.08 19.37 2.61
CA THR A 173 -7.13 20.37 2.20
C THR A 173 -7.93 21.20 1.23
N ALA A 174 -8.44 22.32 1.74
CA ALA A 174 -8.67 23.46 0.90
C ALA A 174 -7.60 23.42 -0.20
N MET A 175 -8.00 23.75 -1.40
CA MET A 175 -7.09 24.29 -2.38
C MET A 175 -6.41 25.54 -1.76
N THR A 176 -5.60 25.39 -0.73
CA THR A 176 -4.51 26.30 -0.44
C THR A 176 -3.58 26.03 -1.58
N ALA A 177 -3.83 26.80 -2.63
CA ALA A 177 -2.90 26.98 -3.70
C ALA A 177 -1.56 27.32 -3.03
N HIS A 178 -0.67 26.33 -2.92
CA HIS A 178 0.73 26.64 -3.02
C HIS A 178 0.90 27.03 -4.49
N GLU A 179 0.68 28.33 -4.75
CA GLU A 179 0.69 29.02 -6.05
C GLU A 179 2.09 29.08 -6.68
N ASN A 180 2.95 28.12 -6.37
CA ASN A 180 4.20 27.97 -7.09
C ASN A 180 3.99 26.86 -8.12
N PRO A 181 3.66 27.21 -9.38
CA PRO A 181 3.50 26.22 -10.43
C PRO A 181 4.81 25.48 -10.61
N SER A 182 4.77 24.17 -10.35
CA SER A 182 5.86 23.28 -10.73
C SER A 182 5.94 23.23 -12.26
N THR A 183 7.15 23.24 -12.82
CA THR A 183 7.36 23.04 -14.26
C THR A 183 6.95 21.65 -14.72
N TRP A 184 6.76 20.71 -13.79
CA TRP A 184 6.35 19.35 -14.08
C TRP A 184 4.91 19.23 -14.56
N GLY A 185 4.03 20.19 -14.25
CA GLY A 185 2.63 20.15 -14.69
C GLY A 185 2.49 20.08 -16.21
N GLU A 186 3.24 20.91 -16.93
CA GLU A 186 3.25 20.88 -18.40
C GLU A 186 4.02 19.67 -18.95
N LEU A 187 5.12 19.28 -18.30
CA LEU A 187 5.94 18.16 -18.76
C LEU A 187 5.22 16.81 -18.62
N LEU A 188 4.42 16.62 -17.56
CA LEU A 188 3.68 15.38 -17.32
C LEU A 188 2.31 15.33 -18.01
N LYS A 189 1.94 16.38 -18.73
CA LYS A 189 0.67 16.45 -19.43
C LYS A 189 0.62 15.42 -20.56
N ASN A 190 -0.42 14.57 -20.55
CA ASN A 190 -0.55 13.45 -21.49
C ASN A 190 0.71 12.57 -21.50
N CYS A 191 1.18 12.23 -20.29
CA CYS A 191 2.34 11.38 -20.06
C CYS A 191 1.89 10.10 -19.33
N ARG A 192 2.42 8.95 -19.76
CA ARG A 192 2.41 7.73 -18.95
C ARG A 192 3.70 7.65 -18.16
N LEU A 193 3.58 7.50 -16.84
CA LEU A 193 4.66 7.10 -15.96
C LEU A 193 4.59 5.59 -15.77
N THR A 194 5.68 4.89 -16.10
CA THR A 194 5.78 3.44 -15.91
C THR A 194 6.91 3.10 -14.95
N TYR A 195 6.58 2.55 -13.78
CA TYR A 195 7.56 1.89 -12.93
C TYR A 195 7.66 0.43 -13.33
N MET A 196 8.87 -0.10 -13.39
CA MET A 196 9.13 -1.52 -13.58
C MET A 196 10.25 -1.94 -12.64
N GLU A 197 9.97 -2.92 -11.82
CA GLU A 197 10.95 -3.58 -10.97
C GLU A 197 10.90 -5.06 -11.30
N SER A 198 12.06 -5.67 -11.50
CA SER A 198 12.16 -7.12 -11.55
C SER A 198 13.33 -7.61 -10.73
N TYR A 199 13.07 -8.62 -9.91
CA TYR A 199 14.08 -9.30 -9.10
C TYR A 199 14.04 -10.78 -9.43
N ASN A 200 15.18 -11.35 -9.82
CA ASN A 200 15.30 -12.77 -10.20
C ASN A 200 16.33 -13.46 -9.29
N THR A 201 15.93 -14.56 -8.64
CA THR A 201 16.84 -15.47 -7.94
C THR A 201 16.70 -16.88 -8.49
N SER A 202 17.68 -17.73 -8.19
CA SER A 202 17.71 -19.15 -8.60
C SER A 202 16.54 -19.99 -8.05
N GLY A 203 15.71 -19.44 -7.16
CA GLY A 203 14.50 -20.08 -6.60
C GLY A 203 13.19 -19.34 -6.90
N GLY A 204 13.19 -18.30 -7.74
CA GLY A 204 12.00 -17.51 -8.06
C GLY A 204 12.29 -16.02 -8.22
N GLY A 205 11.37 -15.29 -8.86
CA GLY A 205 11.49 -13.85 -9.09
C GLY A 205 10.15 -13.14 -9.09
N TYR A 206 10.16 -11.83 -8.87
CA TYR A 206 8.98 -10.98 -9.00
C TYR A 206 9.23 -9.84 -9.98
N GLY A 207 8.14 -9.39 -10.59
CA GLY A 207 8.07 -8.30 -11.55
C GLY A 207 6.92 -7.40 -11.16
N LYS A 208 7.20 -6.21 -10.67
CA LYS A 208 6.20 -5.18 -10.38
C LYS A 208 6.18 -4.18 -11.52
N LYS A 209 4.97 -3.78 -11.93
CA LYS A 209 4.77 -2.74 -12.92
C LYS A 209 3.63 -1.82 -12.51
N ILE A 210 3.91 -0.55 -12.29
CA ILE A 210 2.89 0.48 -12.09
C ILE A 210 2.80 1.31 -13.37
N LYS A 211 1.58 1.63 -13.81
CA LYS A 211 1.34 2.62 -14.86
C LYS A 211 0.40 3.71 -14.34
N ILE A 212 0.79 4.95 -14.59
CA ILE A 212 0.03 6.14 -14.24
C ILE A 212 -0.09 6.99 -15.51
N ASP A 213 -1.29 7.11 -16.06
CA ASP A 213 -1.55 7.94 -17.24
C ASP A 213 -2.05 9.29 -16.77
N LEU A 214 -1.20 10.31 -16.83
CA LEU A 214 -1.49 11.67 -16.42
C LEU A 214 -2.10 12.43 -17.59
N CYS A 215 -3.42 12.55 -17.60
CA CYS A 215 -4.14 13.13 -18.72
C CYS A 215 -4.22 14.64 -18.60
N GLY A 216 -4.06 15.35 -19.72
CA GLY A 216 -3.95 16.80 -19.72
C GLY A 216 -5.22 17.55 -19.34
N GLN A 217 -6.33 16.83 -19.17
CA GLN A 217 -7.59 17.35 -18.61
C GLN A 217 -7.62 17.32 -17.07
N GLY A 218 -6.53 16.91 -16.41
CA GLY A 218 -6.40 16.89 -14.95
C GLY A 218 -6.76 15.57 -14.28
N TYR A 219 -7.37 14.62 -15.01
CA TYR A 219 -7.61 13.27 -14.48
C TYR A 219 -6.43 12.33 -14.76
N PHE A 220 -6.36 11.20 -14.04
CA PHE A 220 -5.39 10.15 -14.33
C PHE A 220 -6.02 8.76 -14.35
N ASN A 221 -5.38 7.82 -15.04
CA ASN A 221 -5.65 6.38 -14.92
C ASN A 221 -4.50 5.70 -14.17
N HIS A 222 -4.81 4.77 -13.27
CA HIS A 222 -3.80 4.07 -12.48
C HIS A 222 -3.98 2.55 -12.57
N SER A 223 -2.90 1.83 -12.88
CA SER A 223 -2.90 0.37 -12.87
C SER A 223 -1.62 -0.17 -12.26
N THR A 224 -1.75 -1.19 -11.42
CA THR A 224 -0.62 -1.88 -10.79
C THR A 224 -0.69 -3.36 -11.13
N TYR A 225 0.38 -3.86 -11.73
CA TYR A 225 0.61 -5.27 -11.96
C TYR A 225 1.72 -5.75 -11.03
N ASN A 226 1.50 -6.86 -10.34
CA ASN A 226 2.54 -7.54 -9.57
C ASN A 226 2.60 -9.02 -9.98
N SER A 227 3.77 -9.50 -10.41
CA SER A 227 3.94 -10.89 -10.82
C SER A 227 3.96 -11.87 -9.63
N MET A 228 4.00 -11.36 -8.39
CA MET A 228 3.70 -12.14 -7.18
C MET A 228 2.19 -12.32 -6.94
N GLY A 229 1.34 -11.84 -7.85
CA GLY A 229 -0.10 -12.08 -7.81
C GLY A 229 -0.75 -11.29 -6.68
N MET A 230 -0.86 -9.98 -6.83
CA MET A 230 -2.04 -9.26 -6.38
C MET A 230 -2.20 -8.18 -7.43
N ASP A 231 -3.21 -8.33 -8.26
CA ASP A 231 -3.77 -7.18 -8.97
C ASP A 231 -4.50 -6.42 -7.87
N THR A 232 -3.84 -5.43 -7.25
CA THR A 232 -4.40 -4.63 -6.16
C THR A 232 -5.41 -3.63 -6.73
N GLY A 233 -6.33 -4.11 -7.58
CA GLY A 233 -7.21 -3.27 -8.36
C GLY A 233 -6.40 -2.27 -9.19
N GLY A 234 -5.90 -2.68 -10.36
CA GLY A 234 -5.83 -1.73 -11.45
C GLY A 234 -7.24 -1.17 -11.65
N ALA A 235 -7.49 0.04 -11.16
CA ALA A 235 -8.77 0.72 -11.29
C ALA A 235 -9.01 1.05 -12.77
N SER A 236 -9.48 0.05 -13.49
CA SER A 236 -10.03 0.16 -14.83
C SER A 236 -11.42 -0.46 -14.82
N ALA A 237 -12.38 0.23 -14.17
CA ALA A 237 -13.78 0.28 -14.57
C ALA A 237 -14.64 1.07 -13.57
N GLY A 238 -15.15 2.23 -14.02
CA GLY A 238 -16.51 2.69 -13.80
C GLY A 238 -17.03 2.81 -12.35
N TYR A 239 -16.66 3.87 -11.65
CA TYR A 239 -17.65 4.52 -10.78
C TYR A 239 -18.84 4.91 -11.66
N GLY A 240 -20.06 4.59 -11.23
CA GLY A 240 -21.31 5.08 -11.82
C GLY A 240 -21.53 6.58 -11.61
N SER A 241 -20.51 7.39 -11.93
CA SER A 241 -20.46 8.83 -11.84
C SER A 241 -19.81 9.34 -13.13
N ASN A 242 -20.22 10.52 -13.61
CA ASN A 242 -19.74 11.14 -14.86
C ASN A 242 -18.25 11.54 -14.86
N ASN A 243 -17.44 10.99 -13.95
CA ASN A 243 -16.07 11.38 -13.71
C ASN A 243 -15.11 10.52 -14.55
N LYS A 244 -14.17 11.16 -15.25
CA LYS A 244 -13.15 10.49 -16.06
C LYS A 244 -12.02 9.95 -15.18
N GLY A 245 -11.55 8.74 -15.50
CA GLY A 245 -10.40 8.09 -14.89
C GLY A 245 -10.56 7.65 -13.44
N THR A 246 -9.43 7.44 -12.76
CA THR A 246 -9.32 6.97 -11.37
C THR A 246 -9.33 8.13 -10.35
N GLY A 247 -9.00 9.34 -10.79
CA GLY A 247 -8.92 10.52 -9.91
C GLY A 247 -8.41 11.75 -10.64
N GLN A 248 -8.06 12.79 -9.87
CA GLN A 248 -7.46 14.04 -10.33
C GLN A 248 -5.98 14.12 -9.92
N TRP A 249 -5.13 14.65 -10.77
CA TRP A 249 -3.71 14.87 -10.46
C TRP A 249 -3.33 16.34 -10.58
N LYS A 250 -2.30 16.73 -9.84
CA LYS A 250 -1.66 18.05 -9.97
C LYS A 250 -0.18 17.98 -9.60
N THR A 251 0.54 19.05 -9.92
CA THR A 251 1.90 19.25 -9.43
C THR A 251 2.01 20.59 -8.70
N TYR A 252 2.90 20.67 -7.71
CA TYR A 252 3.14 21.88 -6.93
C TYR A 252 4.51 21.84 -6.25
N LEU A 253 5.04 22.99 -5.79
CA LEU A 253 6.21 23.00 -4.90
C LEU A 253 5.79 22.89 -3.43
N ASN A 254 6.35 21.94 -2.69
CA ASN A 254 6.11 21.83 -1.26
C ASN A 254 6.81 22.95 -0.46
N ALA A 255 6.61 22.98 0.86
CA ALA A 255 7.23 23.98 1.75
C ALA A 255 8.77 23.99 1.75
N HIS A 256 9.40 22.92 1.25
CA HIS A 256 10.86 22.78 1.10
C HIS A 256 11.34 23.11 -0.31
N GLY A 257 10.46 23.60 -1.20
CA GLY A 257 10.79 23.94 -2.57
C GLY A 257 10.99 22.73 -3.49
N GLN A 258 10.48 21.54 -3.11
CA GLN A 258 10.58 20.33 -3.93
C GLN A 258 9.33 20.17 -4.80
N ASP A 259 9.52 19.71 -6.04
CA ASP A 259 8.42 19.36 -6.92
C ASP A 259 7.67 18.13 -6.42
N VAL A 260 6.36 18.24 -6.29
CA VAL A 260 5.47 17.16 -5.87
C VAL A 260 4.45 16.87 -6.97
N LEU A 261 4.30 15.59 -7.32
CA LEU A 261 3.15 15.05 -8.04
C LEU A 261 2.17 14.50 -7.02
N GLN A 262 0.96 15.04 -6.99
CA GLN A 262 -0.13 14.56 -6.16
C GLN A 262 -1.20 13.88 -7.02
N LEU A 263 -1.59 12.67 -6.65
CA LEU A 263 -2.70 11.93 -7.21
C LEU A 263 -3.81 11.88 -6.16
N ASN A 264 -4.95 12.49 -6.45
CA ASN A 264 -6.16 12.47 -5.65
C ASN A 264 -7.15 11.50 -6.29
N PHE A 265 -7.21 10.30 -5.77
CA PHE A 265 -8.13 9.28 -6.24
C PHE A 265 -9.56 9.66 -5.83
N TYR A 266 -10.56 9.30 -6.65
CA TYR A 266 -11.96 9.55 -6.27
C TYR A 266 -12.42 8.73 -5.05
N ASN A 267 -11.64 7.72 -4.68
CA ASN A 267 -11.85 6.90 -3.50
C ASN A 267 -11.35 7.58 -2.18
N GLY A 268 -10.79 8.79 -2.26
CA GLY A 268 -10.26 9.53 -1.12
C GLY A 268 -8.75 9.38 -0.90
N GLU A 269 -8.10 8.38 -1.52
CA GLU A 269 -6.65 8.20 -1.45
C GLU A 269 -5.92 9.40 -2.04
N VAL A 270 -4.89 9.86 -1.33
CA VAL A 270 -3.98 10.90 -1.80
C VAL A 270 -2.56 10.34 -1.80
N TYR A 271 -1.96 10.29 -2.98
CA TYR A 271 -0.58 9.82 -3.16
C TYR A 271 0.28 11.02 -3.54
N GLU A 272 1.35 11.25 -2.79
CA GLU A 272 2.31 12.32 -3.06
C GLU A 272 3.70 11.77 -3.36
N TYR A 273 4.27 12.26 -4.45
CA TYR A 273 5.60 11.87 -4.91
C TYR A 273 6.46 13.09 -5.09
N ILE A 274 7.62 13.11 -4.42
CA ILE A 274 8.69 14.04 -4.76
C ILE A 274 9.22 13.63 -6.14
N VAL A 275 9.14 14.56 -7.09
CA VAL A 275 9.57 14.34 -8.48
C VAL A 275 10.98 14.89 -8.66
N THR A 276 11.89 14.07 -9.15
CA THR A 276 13.27 14.49 -9.46
C THR A 276 13.72 13.97 -10.82
N THR A 277 14.77 14.58 -11.37
CA THR A 277 15.55 14.04 -12.50
C THR A 277 16.99 13.78 -12.11
N ASP A 278 17.64 12.87 -12.81
CA ASP A 278 19.10 12.78 -12.81
C ASP A 278 19.73 13.58 -13.97
N GLU A 279 21.05 13.54 -14.08
CA GLU A 279 21.84 14.22 -15.13
C GLU A 279 21.49 13.74 -16.55
N GLU A 280 20.88 12.56 -16.69
CA GLU A 280 20.44 11.98 -17.96
C GLU A 280 18.93 12.19 -18.23
N ASP A 281 18.28 13.09 -17.49
CA ASP A 281 16.84 13.39 -17.63
C ASP A 281 15.93 12.15 -17.41
N LYS A 282 16.34 11.23 -16.54
CA LYS A 282 15.48 10.13 -16.08
C LYS A 282 14.63 10.61 -14.93
N THR A 283 13.34 10.30 -14.96
CA THR A 283 12.40 10.71 -13.91
C THR A 283 12.38 9.74 -12.75
N PHE A 284 12.33 10.29 -11.54
CA PHE A 284 12.18 9.53 -10.30
C PHE A 284 11.03 10.09 -9.48
N LEU A 285 10.27 9.18 -8.86
CA LEU A 285 9.22 9.48 -7.89
C LEU A 285 9.65 8.91 -6.55
N ASN A 286 9.87 9.75 -5.53
CA ASN A 286 10.41 9.34 -4.23
C ASN A 286 11.70 8.49 -4.33
N GLY A 287 12.52 8.75 -5.36
CA GLY A 287 13.78 8.02 -5.61
C GLY A 287 13.63 6.75 -6.47
N ASP A 288 12.40 6.32 -6.78
CA ASP A 288 12.14 5.20 -7.69
C ASP A 288 12.09 5.67 -9.14
N ARG A 289 12.75 4.95 -10.05
CA ARG A 289 12.80 5.34 -11.47
C ARG A 289 11.49 5.03 -12.20
N TYR A 290 10.93 6.04 -12.86
CA TYR A 290 9.77 5.91 -13.74
C TYR A 290 10.14 6.29 -15.18
N PHE A 291 9.67 5.48 -16.14
CA PHE A 291 9.79 5.78 -17.56
C PHE A 291 8.63 6.68 -17.99
N ARG A 292 8.95 7.83 -18.60
CA ARG A 292 7.99 8.73 -19.25
C ARG A 292 7.75 8.31 -20.69
N THR A 293 6.49 8.14 -21.09
CA THR A 293 6.09 7.91 -22.49
C THR A 293 4.89 8.79 -22.85
N TYR A 294 4.82 9.22 -24.12
CA TYR A 294 3.83 10.19 -24.61
C TYR A 294 2.98 9.63 -25.75
N LYS A 295 2.06 10.43 -26.29
CA LYS A 295 1.06 10.03 -27.30
C LYS A 295 1.64 9.27 -28.51
N ASP A 296 2.86 9.59 -28.95
CA ASP A 296 3.49 8.94 -30.11
C ASP A 296 4.32 7.69 -29.75
N SER A 297 4.23 7.20 -28.50
CA SER A 297 4.97 6.02 -28.02
C SER A 297 4.29 4.68 -28.34
N GLY A 298 3.31 4.67 -29.25
CA GLY A 298 2.57 3.48 -29.69
C GLY A 298 1.89 2.75 -28.53
N LYS A 299 2.21 1.46 -28.32
CA LYS A 299 1.63 0.65 -27.23
C LYS A 299 1.94 1.16 -25.81
N TYR A 300 2.88 2.09 -25.67
CA TYR A 300 3.23 2.72 -24.39
C TYR A 300 2.60 4.09 -24.21
N SER A 301 1.82 4.58 -25.18
CA SER A 301 1.12 5.85 -25.06
C SER A 301 0.12 5.84 -23.90
N PRO A 302 -0.07 6.97 -23.21
CA PRO A 302 -1.08 7.10 -22.16
C PRO A 302 -2.48 6.94 -22.74
N LEU A 303 -3.39 6.37 -21.93
CA LEU A 303 -4.80 6.23 -22.27
C LEU A 303 -5.54 7.43 -21.68
N CYS A 304 -5.87 8.41 -22.51
CA CYS A 304 -6.47 9.67 -22.10
C CYS A 304 -7.71 10.05 -22.93
N ASP A 305 -8.36 9.04 -23.50
CA ASP A 305 -9.56 9.18 -24.33
C ASP A 305 -10.84 8.97 -23.49
#